data_AF-A0A0T5Z5L3-F1
#
_entry.id   AF-A0A0T5Z5L3-F1
#
_cell.length_a   1.000
_cell.length_b   1.000
_cell.length_c   1.000
_cell.angle_alpha   90.00
_cell.angle_beta   90.00
_cell.angle_gamma   90.00
#
_symmetry.space_group_name_H-M   'P 1'
#
loop_
_entity.id
_entity.type
_entity.pdbx_description
1 polymer ?
#
loop_
_entity_poly.entity_id
_entity_poly.type
_entity_poly.pdbx_seq_one_letter_code
_entity_poly.pdbx_strand_id
1 'polypeptide(L)'
;MKFFQGIGLRGMANIEFKKDPRDNQLKVIECNPRFTAAHELLVRSGMDIAYLIHQHMSGKSVPYTDSFRSNMRLLYPVNDYLAFRTMRRKGEMTFPQWIASLAHPQVFPFFRLLDPYPSIHHFLKHFRTQEKKTKG
;
A
#
# COMPACT_ATOMS: atom_id res chain seq x y z
N MET A 1 2.68 -1.76 -22.95
CA MET A 1 2.59 -0.53 -22.13
C MET A 1 3.45 0.56 -22.79
N LYS A 2 2.85 1.51 -23.53
CA LYS A 2 3.58 2.52 -24.32
C LYS A 2 4.49 3.43 -23.47
N PHE A 3 4.06 3.77 -22.26
CA PHE A 3 4.82 4.65 -21.35
C PHE A 3 6.17 4.02 -20.93
N PHE A 4 6.15 2.85 -20.30
CA PHE A 4 7.36 2.18 -19.83
C PHE A 4 8.30 1.77 -20.98
N GLN A 5 7.74 1.37 -22.12
CA GLN A 5 8.53 1.09 -23.33
C GLN A 5 9.20 2.36 -23.86
N GLY A 6 8.49 3.49 -23.90
CA GLY A 6 9.02 4.76 -24.40
C GLY A 6 10.17 5.32 -23.57
N ILE A 7 10.20 5.05 -22.26
CA ILE A 7 11.32 5.45 -21.38
C ILE A 7 12.42 4.38 -21.27
N GLY A 8 12.28 3.24 -21.96
CA GLY A 8 13.25 2.14 -21.89
C GLY A 8 13.37 1.49 -20.52
N LEU A 9 12.30 1.52 -19.70
CA LEU A 9 12.33 0.96 -18.36
C LEU A 9 12.59 -0.56 -18.41
N ARG A 10 13.54 -1.02 -17.61
CA ARG A 10 13.79 -2.44 -17.34
C ARG A 10 13.55 -2.73 -15.87
N GLY A 11 12.93 -3.87 -15.57
CA GLY A 11 12.53 -4.24 -14.22
C GLY A 11 11.09 -3.81 -13.91
N MET A 12 10.87 -3.16 -12.78
CA MET A 12 9.54 -2.79 -12.29
C MET A 12 9.38 -1.29 -12.10
N ALA A 13 8.15 -0.81 -12.25
CA ALA A 13 7.76 0.50 -11.76
C ALA A 13 6.30 0.47 -11.32
N ASN A 14 5.99 1.33 -10.35
CA ASN A 14 4.62 1.68 -9.99
C ASN A 14 4.28 3.04 -10.62
N ILE A 15 3.24 3.08 -11.44
CA ILE A 15 2.70 4.33 -11.97
C ILE A 15 1.43 4.69 -11.20
N GLU A 16 1.41 5.90 -10.66
CA GLU A 16 0.32 6.38 -9.83
C GLU A 16 -0.53 7.36 -10.62
N PHE A 17 -1.84 7.17 -10.53
CA PHE A 17 -2.83 8.00 -11.19
C PHE A 17 -3.76 8.63 -10.16
N LYS A 18 -4.20 9.85 -10.46
CA LYS A 18 -5.30 10.51 -9.77
C LYS A 18 -6.42 10.81 -10.74
N LYS A 19 -7.66 10.52 -10.35
CA LYS A 19 -8.84 10.93 -11.11
C LYS A 19 -9.07 12.42 -10.91
N ASP A 20 -9.03 13.20 -11.98
CA ASP A 20 -9.32 14.64 -11.94
C ASP A 20 -10.84 14.83 -11.94
N PRO A 21 -11.42 15.50 -10.92
CA PRO A 21 -12.87 15.66 -10.84
C PRO A 21 -13.44 16.61 -11.90
N ARG A 22 -12.62 17.45 -12.54
CA ARG A 22 -13.06 18.44 -13.54
C ARG A 22 -13.46 17.78 -14.87
N ASP A 23 -12.75 16.72 -15.25
CA ASP A 23 -12.93 16.02 -16.52
C ASP A 23 -13.12 14.49 -16.35
N ASN A 24 -13.11 13.98 -15.12
CA ASN A 24 -13.20 12.56 -14.76
C ASN A 24 -12.09 11.66 -15.35
N GLN A 25 -10.99 12.22 -15.84
CA GLN A 25 -9.90 11.45 -16.43
C GLN A 25 -8.83 11.07 -15.40
N LEU A 26 -8.16 9.93 -15.62
CA LEU A 26 -6.99 9.53 -14.85
C LEU A 26 -5.75 10.27 -15.36
N LYS A 27 -5.09 11.01 -14.48
CA LYS A 27 -3.85 11.75 -14.77
C LYS A 27 -2.70 11.15 -13.98
N VAL A 28 -1.56 10.95 -14.64
CA VAL A 28 -0.33 10.48 -13.97
C VAL A 28 0.10 11.52 -12.96
N ILE A 29 0.38 11.08 -11.73
CA ILE A 29 0.92 11.95 -10.67
C ILE A 29 2.36 11.58 -10.32
N GLU A 30 2.73 10.30 -10.45
CA GLU A 30 4.07 9.84 -10.13
C GLU A 30 4.41 8.54 -10.89
N CYS A 31 5.70 8.33 -11.15
CA CYS A 31 6.23 7.05 -11.61
C CYS A 31 7.42 6.67 -10.74
N ASN A 32 7.26 5.59 -9.97
CA ASN A 32 8.25 5.08 -9.01
C ASN A 32 8.93 3.83 -9.58
N PRO A 33 10.20 3.89 -10.06
CA PRO A 33 10.93 2.72 -10.55
C PRO A 33 11.49 1.88 -9.39
N ARG A 34 10.65 1.59 -8.39
CA ARG A 34 11.02 0.89 -7.15
C ARG A 34 9.80 0.22 -6.52
N PHE A 35 10.06 -0.68 -5.58
CA PHE A 35 9.03 -1.18 -4.68
C PHE A 35 8.40 -0.03 -3.88
N THR A 36 7.09 -0.14 -3.68
CA THR A 36 6.31 0.82 -2.89
C THR A 36 5.68 0.13 -1.69
N ALA A 37 5.10 0.94 -0.82
CA ALA A 37 4.33 0.50 0.35
C ALA A 37 3.19 -0.49 0.02
N ALA A 38 2.72 -0.51 -1.22
CA ALA A 38 1.69 -1.41 -1.71
C ALA A 38 2.21 -2.82 -2.07
N HIS A 39 3.51 -3.09 -1.94
CA HIS A 39 4.08 -4.38 -2.34
C HIS A 39 3.43 -5.59 -1.67
N GLU A 40 3.21 -5.54 -0.34
CA GLU A 40 2.56 -6.64 0.37
C GLU A 40 1.13 -6.88 -0.12
N LEU A 41 0.40 -5.82 -0.52
CA LEU A 41 -0.93 -5.97 -1.12
C LEU A 41 -0.85 -6.75 -2.44
N LEU A 42 0.16 -6.49 -3.27
CA LEU A 42 0.38 -7.19 -4.52
C LEU A 42 0.70 -8.68 -4.26
N VAL A 43 1.63 -8.96 -3.35
CA VAL A 43 1.96 -10.34 -2.95
C VAL A 43 0.71 -11.09 -2.47
N ARG A 44 -0.07 -10.47 -1.58
CA ARG A 44 -1.32 -11.06 -1.04
C ARG A 44 -2.43 -11.20 -2.08
N SER A 45 -2.41 -10.37 -3.12
CA SER A 45 -3.31 -10.51 -4.27
C SER A 45 -2.93 -11.69 -5.18
N GLY A 46 -1.78 -12.33 -4.98
CA GLY A 46 -1.25 -13.41 -5.80
C GLY A 46 -0.17 -12.98 -6.79
N MET A 47 0.26 -11.72 -6.76
CA MET A 47 1.30 -11.16 -7.63
C MET A 47 2.57 -10.86 -6.82
N ASP A 48 3.38 -11.89 -6.59
CA ASP A 48 4.70 -11.70 -5.97
C ASP A 48 5.71 -11.14 -6.97
N ILE A 49 5.67 -9.82 -7.14
CA ILE A 49 6.51 -9.15 -8.14
C ILE A 49 8.01 -9.32 -7.83
N ALA A 50 8.40 -9.43 -6.57
CA ALA A 50 9.80 -9.65 -6.20
C ALA A 50 10.27 -11.02 -6.72
N TYR A 51 9.45 -12.05 -6.51
CA TYR A 51 9.71 -13.38 -7.06
C TYR A 51 9.74 -13.39 -8.60
N LEU A 52 8.79 -12.72 -9.26
CA LEU A 52 8.75 -12.64 -10.73
C LEU A 52 10.02 -11.99 -11.30
N ILE A 53 10.48 -10.89 -10.68
CA ILE A 53 11.73 -10.22 -11.08
C ILE A 53 12.93 -11.13 -10.85
N HIS A 54 13.00 -11.78 -9.69
CA HIS A 54 14.08 -12.71 -9.40
C HIS A 54 14.17 -13.83 -10.45
N GLN A 55 13.03 -14.43 -10.84
CA GLN A 55 12.97 -15.45 -11.89
C GLN A 55 13.46 -14.90 -13.23
N HIS A 56 12.98 -13.72 -13.62
CA HIS A 56 13.38 -13.06 -14.86
C HIS A 56 14.89 -12.78 -14.91
N MET A 57 15.43 -12.20 -13.85
CA MET A 57 16.86 -11.87 -13.74
C MET A 57 17.74 -13.12 -13.69
N SER A 58 17.21 -14.23 -13.18
CA SER A 58 17.91 -15.53 -13.14
C SER A 58 17.82 -16.31 -14.45
N GLY A 59 17.18 -15.76 -15.50
CA GLY A 59 16.93 -16.46 -16.77
C GLY A 59 15.98 -17.66 -16.63
N LYS A 60 15.22 -17.75 -15.53
CA LYS A 60 14.25 -18.82 -15.28
C LYS A 60 12.91 -18.47 -15.90
N SER A 61 12.06 -19.48 -16.07
CA SER A 61 10.66 -19.26 -16.48
C SER A 61 9.96 -18.36 -15.46
N VAL A 62 9.39 -17.26 -15.94
CA VAL A 62 8.54 -16.37 -15.15
C VAL A 62 7.14 -16.96 -15.13
N PRO A 63 6.58 -17.29 -13.95
CA PRO A 63 5.20 -17.78 -13.85
C PRO A 63 4.22 -16.79 -14.47
N TYR A 64 3.36 -17.28 -15.36
CA TYR A 64 2.24 -16.49 -15.84
C TYR A 64 1.21 -16.37 -14.73
N THR A 65 0.73 -15.14 -14.49
CA THR A 65 -0.34 -14.86 -13.53
C THR A 65 -1.54 -14.38 -14.33
N ASP A 66 -2.59 -15.20 -14.38
CA ASP A 66 -3.82 -14.94 -15.14
C ASP A 66 -4.88 -14.19 -14.32
N SER A 67 -4.72 -14.20 -13.00
CA SER A 67 -5.72 -13.75 -12.05
C SER A 67 -5.07 -13.20 -10.80
N PHE A 68 -5.73 -12.23 -10.18
CA PHE A 68 -5.34 -11.68 -8.89
C PHE A 68 -6.59 -11.47 -8.04
N ARG A 69 -6.42 -11.53 -6.72
CA ARG A 69 -7.50 -11.24 -5.77
C ARG A 69 -7.70 -9.72 -5.69
N SER A 70 -8.92 -9.28 -5.99
CA SER A 70 -9.33 -7.88 -5.85
C SER A 70 -10.05 -7.65 -4.51
N ASN A 71 -10.46 -6.40 -4.25
CA ASN A 71 -11.21 -6.00 -3.05
C ASN A 71 -10.48 -6.20 -1.71
N MET A 72 -9.15 -6.25 -1.73
CA MET A 72 -8.32 -6.19 -0.54
C MET A 72 -7.86 -4.76 -0.28
N ARG A 73 -7.71 -4.36 0.98
CA ARG A 73 -7.22 -3.03 1.33
C ARG A 73 -6.01 -3.12 2.25
N LEU A 74 -5.01 -2.31 1.94
CA LEU A 74 -3.85 -2.12 2.80
C LEU A 74 -4.26 -1.27 4.01
N LEU A 75 -4.00 -1.77 5.22
CA LEU A 75 -4.32 -1.05 6.46
C LEU A 75 -3.06 -0.81 7.29
N TYR A 76 -2.89 0.43 7.73
CA TYR A 76 -1.90 0.84 8.73
C TYR A 76 -2.64 1.17 10.02
N PRO A 77 -2.76 0.25 11.00
CA PRO A 77 -3.69 0.39 12.13
C PRO A 77 -3.52 1.70 12.93
N VAL A 78 -2.27 2.09 13.19
CA VAL A 78 -1.97 3.33 13.94
C VAL A 78 -2.43 4.55 13.16
N ASN A 79 -2.05 4.63 11.88
CA ASN A 79 -2.35 5.78 11.03
C ASN A 79 -3.86 5.89 10.79
N ASP A 80 -4.53 4.77 10.60
CA ASP A 80 -5.98 4.69 10.41
C ASP A 80 -6.74 5.18 11.66
N TYR A 81 -6.34 4.71 12.85
CA TYR A 81 -6.91 5.20 14.11
C TYR A 81 -6.68 6.70 14.33
N LEU A 82 -5.49 7.21 14.01
CA LEU A 82 -5.18 8.64 14.12
C LEU A 82 -6.01 9.48 13.13
N ALA A 83 -6.21 8.97 11.91
CA ALA A 83 -7.09 9.59 10.92
C ALA A 83 -8.53 9.60 11.40
N PHE A 84 -9.05 8.48 11.92
CA PHE A 84 -10.36 8.39 12.54
C PHE A 84 -10.54 9.42 13.67
N ARG A 85 -9.58 9.52 14.60
CA ARG A 85 -9.63 10.49 15.69
C ARG A 85 -9.71 11.93 15.16
N THR A 86 -9.00 12.23 14.08
CA THR A 86 -9.01 13.55 13.44
C THR A 86 -10.36 13.84 12.79
N MET A 87 -10.91 12.90 12.02
CA MET A 87 -12.23 13.03 11.37
C MET A 87 -13.36 13.12 12.41
N ARG A 88 -13.28 12.34 13.49
CA ARG A 88 -14.25 12.39 14.59
C ARG A 88 -14.27 13.75 15.28
N ARG A 89 -13.12 14.38 15.50
CA ARG A 89 -13.03 15.74 16.05
C ARG A 89 -13.66 16.80 15.14
N LYS A 90 -13.66 16.57 13.82
CA LYS A 90 -14.32 17.43 12.83
C LYS A 90 -15.81 17.13 12.64
N GLY A 91 -16.34 16.09 13.28
CA GLY A 91 -17.72 15.64 13.07
C GLY A 91 -17.96 14.91 11.75
N GLU A 92 -16.90 14.57 11.02
CA GLU A 92 -16.98 13.94 9.68
C GLU A 92 -17.21 12.42 9.75
N MET A 93 -16.91 11.77 10.88
CA MET A 93 -17.03 10.32 11.04
C MET A 93 -17.36 9.91 12.48
N THR A 94 -18.32 9.00 12.61
CA THR A 94 -18.70 8.36 13.89
C THR A 94 -17.94 7.06 14.12
N PHE A 95 -17.92 6.58 15.37
CA PHE A 95 -17.28 5.30 15.70
C PHE A 95 -17.89 4.09 14.98
N PRO A 96 -19.24 3.94 14.89
CA PRO A 96 -19.84 2.85 14.13
C PRO A 96 -19.49 2.88 12.64
N GLN A 97 -19.46 4.08 12.03
CA GLN A 97 -19.04 4.25 10.63
C GLN A 97 -17.59 3.82 10.41
N TRP A 98 -16.70 4.14 11.35
CA TRP A 98 -15.31 3.70 11.28
C TRP A 98 -15.18 2.18 11.37
N ILE A 99 -15.84 1.53 12.34
CA ILE A 99 -15.81 0.06 12.44
C ILE A 99 -16.40 -0.60 11.19
N ALA A 100 -17.51 -0.08 10.65
CA ALA A 100 -18.08 -0.57 9.40
C ALA A 100 -17.11 -0.38 8.21
N SER A 101 -16.32 0.70 8.20
CA SER A 101 -15.32 0.94 7.16
C SER A 101 -14.20 -0.10 7.14
N LEU A 102 -13.96 -0.79 8.26
CA LEU A 102 -12.94 -1.84 8.40
C LEU A 102 -13.42 -3.23 7.98
N ALA A 103 -14.72 -3.39 7.66
CA ALA A 103 -15.35 -4.65 7.29
C ALA A 103 -15.00 -5.07 5.85
N HIS A 104 -13.71 -5.27 5.58
CA HIS A 104 -13.18 -5.76 4.32
C HIS A 104 -11.92 -6.61 4.57
N PRO A 105 -11.49 -7.45 3.62
CA PRO A 105 -10.20 -8.13 3.71
C PRO A 105 -9.06 -7.13 3.85
N GLN A 106 -8.29 -7.24 4.93
CA GLN A 106 -7.18 -6.35 5.25
C GLN A 106 -5.84 -7.00 4.96
N VAL A 107 -4.93 -6.22 4.40
CA VAL A 107 -3.52 -6.56 4.29
C VAL A 107 -2.76 -5.64 5.22
N PHE A 108 -1.97 -6.23 6.11
CA PHE A 108 -1.07 -5.49 6.98
C PHE A 108 0.33 -5.52 6.38
N PRO A 109 0.98 -4.36 6.16
CA PRO A 109 2.25 -4.27 5.45
C PRO A 109 3.41 -4.93 6.20
N PHE A 110 3.41 -4.87 7.54
CA PHE A 110 4.53 -5.34 8.37
C PHE A 110 4.18 -6.52 9.28
N PHE A 111 2.89 -6.82 9.45
CA PHE A 111 2.47 -7.79 10.46
C PHE A 111 2.66 -9.23 9.98
N ARG A 112 3.53 -9.96 10.69
CA ARG A 112 3.74 -11.39 10.56
C ARG A 112 3.69 -12.01 11.94
N LEU A 113 2.90 -13.07 12.10
CA LEU A 113 2.74 -13.76 13.40
C LEU A 113 4.05 -14.44 13.84
N LEU A 114 4.79 -15.01 12.88
CA LEU A 114 6.07 -15.69 13.11
C LEU A 114 7.27 -14.74 13.20
N ASP A 115 7.08 -13.46 12.86
CA ASP A 115 8.11 -12.42 12.98
C ASP A 115 7.48 -11.10 13.48
N PRO A 116 7.16 -11.02 14.79
CA PRO A 116 6.45 -9.87 15.34
C PRO A 116 7.37 -8.66 15.60
N TYR A 117 8.68 -8.85 15.68
CA TYR A 117 9.63 -7.80 16.09
C TYR A 117 9.61 -6.57 15.16
N PRO A 118 9.62 -6.69 13.83
CA PRO A 118 9.52 -5.54 12.93
C PRO A 118 8.24 -4.74 13.15
N SER A 119 7.12 -5.43 13.40
CA SER A 119 5.85 -4.77 13.72
C SER A 119 5.95 -3.99 15.02
N ILE A 120 6.44 -4.62 16.10
CA ILE A 120 6.60 -3.96 17.40
C ILE A 120 7.50 -2.72 17.28
N HIS A 121 8.65 -2.84 16.62
CA HIS A 121 9.54 -1.71 16.38
C HIS A 121 8.83 -0.58 15.60
N HIS A 122 8.09 -0.93 14.56
CA HIS A 122 7.33 0.04 13.77
C HIS A 122 6.29 0.77 14.62
N PHE A 123 5.54 0.05 15.47
CA PHE A 123 4.59 0.63 16.42
C PHE A 123 5.30 1.61 17.36
N LEU A 124 6.35 1.17 18.04
CA LEU A 124 7.10 1.99 19.01
C LEU A 124 7.67 3.27 18.38
N LYS A 125 8.22 3.18 17.17
CA LYS A 125 8.74 4.34 16.43
C LYS A 125 7.62 5.32 16.10
N HIS A 126 6.46 4.84 15.66
CA HIS A 126 5.31 5.70 15.38
C HIS A 126 4.84 6.42 16.64
N PHE A 127 4.70 5.72 17.78
CA PHE A 127 4.32 6.35 19.06
C PHE A 127 5.29 7.47 19.46
N ARG A 128 6.60 7.21 19.45
CA ARG A 128 7.63 8.22 19.81
C ARG A 128 7.63 9.44 18.89
N THR A 129 7.35 9.25 17.60
CA THR A 129 7.31 10.34 16.62
C THR A 129 6.08 11.24 16.84
N GLN A 130 4.96 10.66 17.23
CA GLN A 130 3.73 11.41 17.53
C GLN A 130 3.85 12.21 18.84
N GLU A 131 4.49 11.66 19.87
CA GLU A 131 4.76 12.42 21.11
C GLU A 131 5.58 13.69 20.85
N LYS A 132 6.61 13.60 20.00
CA LYS A 132 7.43 14.77 19.63
C LYS A 132 6.64 15.84 18.89
N LYS A 133 5.71 15.46 18.00
CA LYS A 133 4.84 16.40 17.27
C LYS A 133 3.75 17.06 18.14
N THR A 134 3.46 16.52 19.32
CA THR A 134 2.41 17.05 20.20
C THR A 134 2.99 18.00 21.26
N LYS A 135 4.32 18.02 21.43
CA LYS A 135 5.05 18.83 22.43
C LYS A 135 5.78 20.05 21.83
N GLY A 136 5.72 20.26 20.53
CA GLY A 136 6.25 21.45 19.84
C GLY A 136 5.11 22.14 19.10
#